data_AF-A0A2E4W715-F1
#
_entry.id   AF-A0A2E4W715-F1
#
_cell.length_a   1.000
_cell.length_b   1.000
_cell.length_c   1.000
_cell.angle_alpha   90.00
_cell.angle_beta   90.00
_cell.angle_gamma   90.00
#
_symmetry.space_group_name_H-M   'P 1'
#
loop_
_entity.id
_entity.type
_entity.pdbx_description
1 polymer ?
#
loop_
_entity_poly.entity_id
_entity_poly.type
_entity_poly.pdbx_seq_one_letter_code
_entity_poly.pdbx_strand_id
1 'polypeptide(L)'
;MKREELLNELEQDLKVDTRQLLNEAADNSKLYAKWLRYYSDVKREWLKANMALSRVKKEKLDWLNGRSDEVCEYAYERSEIKTVLEADIEYQRSFSSVELAGIRLDICKSALDAIKSRGFSIKNAIDMRMLESGK
;
A
#
# COMPACT_ATOMS: atom_id res chain seq x y z
N MET A 1 -7.93 5.26 4.65
CA MET A 1 -8.75 4.14 4.12
C MET A 1 -8.37 2.85 4.80
N LYS A 2 -9.36 1.99 5.04
CA LYS A 2 -9.13 0.61 5.48
C LYS A 2 -8.82 -0.29 4.28
N ARG A 3 -8.21 -1.44 4.57
CA ARG A 3 -7.86 -2.44 3.55
C ARG A 3 -9.11 -3.00 2.85
N GLU A 4 -10.14 -3.35 3.62
CA GLU A 4 -11.38 -3.90 3.06
C GLU A 4 -12.08 -2.90 2.11
N GLU A 5 -12.07 -1.61 2.45
CA GLU A 5 -12.67 -0.55 1.64
C GLU A 5 -12.00 -0.44 0.27
N LEU A 6 -10.66 -0.46 0.23
CA LEU A 6 -9.89 -0.46 -1.02
C LEU A 6 -10.25 -1.66 -1.90
N LEU A 7 -10.27 -2.86 -1.31
CA LEU A 7 -10.55 -4.09 -2.07
C LEU A 7 -11.96 -4.10 -2.65
N ASN A 8 -12.96 -3.72 -1.84
CA ASN A 8 -14.35 -3.66 -2.28
C ASN A 8 -14.56 -2.61 -3.38
N GLU A 9 -13.92 -1.44 -3.25
CA GLU A 9 -13.98 -0.40 -4.28
C GLU A 9 -13.32 -0.86 -5.58
N LEU A 10 -12.16 -1.52 -5.50
CA LEU A 10 -11.47 -2.07 -6.67
C LEU A 10 -12.32 -3.11 -7.40
N GLU A 11 -12.97 -4.00 -6.66
CA GLU A 11 -13.85 -5.01 -7.26
C GLU A 11 -14.98 -4.37 -8.07
N GLN A 12 -15.56 -3.27 -7.59
CA GLN A 12 -16.57 -2.55 -8.36
C GLN A 12 -15.98 -1.84 -9.58
N ASP A 13 -14.84 -1.16 -9.42
CA ASP A 13 -14.17 -0.44 -10.51
C ASP A 13 -13.73 -1.34 -11.66
N LEU A 14 -13.42 -2.61 -11.38
CA LEU A 14 -12.95 -3.56 -12.39
C LEU A 14 -14.08 -4.15 -13.24
N LYS A 15 -15.35 -3.97 -12.86
CA LYS A 15 -16.49 -4.40 -13.68
C LYS A 15 -16.49 -3.63 -15.01
N VAL A 16 -16.90 -4.31 -16.08
CA VAL A 16 -16.97 -3.74 -17.44
C VAL A 16 -18.37 -3.98 -17.98
N ASP A 17 -19.10 -2.91 -18.30
CA ASP A 17 -20.34 -3.01 -19.07
C ASP A 17 -20.03 -3.21 -20.55
N THR A 18 -20.28 -4.43 -21.04
CA THR A 18 -20.08 -4.78 -22.44
C THR A 18 -21.01 -4.02 -23.38
N ARG A 19 -22.13 -3.44 -22.91
CA ARG A 19 -23.01 -2.64 -23.75
C ARG A 19 -22.44 -1.25 -24.02
N GLN A 20 -21.52 -0.76 -23.19
CA GLN A 20 -20.99 0.59 -23.24
C GLN A 20 -19.44 0.65 -23.30
N LEU A 21 -18.82 -0.23 -24.09
CA LEU A 21 -17.35 -0.35 -24.15
C LEU A 21 -16.60 0.97 -24.45
N LEU A 22 -17.18 1.88 -25.22
CA LEU A 22 -16.57 3.20 -25.49
C LEU A 22 -16.53 4.09 -24.24
N ASN A 23 -17.61 4.10 -23.45
CA ASN A 23 -17.65 4.81 -22.18
C ASN A 23 -16.66 4.19 -21.21
N GLU A 24 -16.64 2.85 -21.13
CA GLU A 24 -15.72 2.12 -20.26
C GLU A 24 -14.24 2.38 -20.58
N ALA A 25 -13.91 2.53 -21.87
CA ALA A 25 -12.57 2.89 -22.31
C ALA A 25 -12.19 4.32 -21.86
N ALA A 26 -13.11 5.28 -22.00
CA ALA A 26 -12.90 6.65 -21.56
C ALA A 26 -12.77 6.75 -20.04
N ASP A 27 -13.64 6.06 -19.30
CA ASP A 27 -13.69 6.07 -17.84
C ASP A 27 -12.53 5.33 -17.19
N ASN A 28 -11.90 4.37 -17.89
CA ASN A 28 -10.71 3.67 -17.38
C ASN A 28 -9.58 4.62 -16.98
N SER A 29 -9.40 5.72 -17.72
CA SER A 29 -8.41 6.76 -17.40
C SER A 29 -8.73 7.50 -16.09
N LYS A 30 -10.02 7.72 -15.80
CA LYS A 30 -10.50 8.35 -14.57
C LYS A 30 -10.27 7.43 -13.38
N LEU A 31 -10.51 6.13 -13.54
CA LEU A 31 -10.21 5.11 -12.54
C LEU A 31 -8.71 5.09 -12.23
N TYR A 32 -7.86 5.10 -13.26
CA TYR A 32 -6.41 5.15 -13.07
C TYR A 32 -5.99 6.40 -12.26
N ALA A 33 -6.53 7.57 -12.61
CA ALA A 33 -6.27 8.81 -11.89
C ALA A 33 -6.76 8.76 -10.43
N LYS A 34 -7.91 8.12 -10.15
CA LYS A 34 -8.44 7.91 -8.79
C LYS A 34 -7.46 7.08 -7.96
N TRP A 35 -7.06 5.93 -8.46
CA TRP A 35 -6.14 5.03 -7.77
C TRP A 35 -4.73 5.59 -7.63
N LEU A 36 -4.30 6.45 -8.54
CA LEU A 36 -3.02 7.16 -8.43
C LEU A 36 -3.03 8.17 -7.27
N ARG A 37 -4.17 8.83 -7.03
CA ARG A 37 -4.34 9.70 -5.85
C ARG A 37 -4.27 8.89 -4.56
N TYR A 38 -5.02 7.79 -4.47
CA TYR A 38 -4.96 6.89 -3.32
C TYR A 38 -3.54 6.36 -3.07
N TYR A 39 -2.84 5.91 -4.12
CA TYR A 39 -1.45 5.49 -4.02
C TYR A 39 -0.56 6.60 -3.44
N SER A 40 -0.69 7.82 -3.94
CA SER A 40 0.12 8.96 -3.51
C SER A 40 -0.13 9.32 -2.04
N ASP A 41 -1.39 9.33 -1.61
CA ASP A 41 -1.78 9.61 -0.23
C ASP A 41 -1.29 8.53 0.73
N VAL A 42 -1.49 7.25 0.39
CA VAL A 42 -1.03 6.11 1.20
C VAL A 42 0.50 6.06 1.24
N LYS A 43 1.20 6.39 0.15
CA LYS A 43 2.66 6.48 0.13
C LYS A 43 3.18 7.53 1.10
N ARG A 44 2.52 8.69 1.16
CA ARG A 44 2.85 9.75 2.13
C ARG A 44 2.63 9.27 3.57
N GLU A 45 1.55 8.54 3.85
CA GLU A 45 1.31 7.94 5.16
C GLU A 45 2.39 6.92 5.54
N TRP A 46 2.73 6.02 4.62
CA TRP A 46 3.77 5.02 4.82
C TRP A 46 5.13 5.66 5.11
N LEU A 47 5.51 6.71 4.36
CA LEU A 47 6.75 7.46 4.61
C LEU A 47 6.77 8.07 6.02
N LYS A 48 5.66 8.68 6.46
CA LYS A 48 5.55 9.24 7.82
C LYS A 48 5.70 8.15 8.89
N ALA A 49 5.04 7.01 8.71
CA ALA A 49 5.16 5.88 9.62
C ALA A 49 6.60 5.34 9.68
N ASN A 50 7.30 5.28 8.55
CA ASN A 50 8.68 4.80 8.48
C ASN A 50 9.66 5.73 9.22
N MET A 51 9.46 7.05 9.08
CA MET A 51 10.22 8.04 9.85
C MET A 51 9.97 7.90 11.35
N ALA A 52 8.71 7.69 11.76
CA ALA A 52 8.36 7.46 13.15
C ALA A 52 9.00 6.18 13.71
N LEU A 53 8.93 5.06 12.98
CA LEU A 53 9.60 3.81 13.35
C LEU A 53 11.12 3.99 13.49
N SER A 54 11.74 4.72 12.56
CA SER A 54 13.19 4.99 12.60
C SER A 54 13.59 5.79 13.84
N ARG A 55 12.74 6.74 14.25
CA ARG A 55 12.91 7.51 15.47
C ARG A 55 12.79 6.63 16.72
N VAL A 56 11.69 5.89 16.85
CA VAL A 56 11.46 4.98 17.99
C VAL A 56 12.58 3.95 18.10
N LYS A 57 12.99 3.36 16.97
CA LYS A 57 14.10 2.42 16.90
C LYS A 57 15.38 3.01 17.49
N LYS A 58 15.70 4.25 17.16
CA LYS A 58 16.88 4.93 17.68
C LYS A 58 16.75 5.21 19.18
N GLU A 59 15.62 5.78 19.60
CA GLU A 59 15.36 6.11 21.02
C GLU A 59 15.47 4.86 21.90
N LYS A 60 14.86 3.74 21.50
CA LYS A 60 14.96 2.47 22.23
C LYS A 60 16.36 1.86 22.20
N LEU A 61 17.07 1.97 21.07
CA LEU A 61 18.45 1.50 20.99
C LEU A 61 19.37 2.30 21.91
N ASP A 62 19.20 3.63 21.97
CA ASP A 62 19.96 4.49 22.87
C ASP A 62 19.65 4.14 24.34
N TRP A 63 18.38 3.86 24.68
CA TRP A 63 17.98 3.38 26.01
C TRP A 63 18.60 2.03 26.39
N LEU A 64 18.53 1.03 25.50
CA LEU A 64 19.14 -0.29 25.73
C LEU A 64 20.67 -0.23 25.89
N ASN A 65 21.33 0.77 25.32
CA ASN A 65 22.78 0.96 25.41
C ASN A 65 23.20 1.97 26.50
N GLY A 66 22.27 2.47 27.31
CA GLY A 66 22.56 3.44 28.37
C GLY A 66 23.01 4.82 27.86
N ARG A 67 22.57 5.22 26.67
CA ARG A 67 22.88 6.51 26.02
C ARG A 67 21.75 7.53 26.13
N SER A 68 20.63 7.17 26.74
CA SER A 68 19.54 8.10 27.08
C SER A 68 19.63 8.59 28.52
N ASP A 69 18.83 9.60 28.85
CA ASP A 69 18.75 10.17 30.20
C ASP A 69 18.27 9.15 31.24
N GLU A 70 17.34 8.27 30.86
CA GLU A 70 16.97 7.08 31.63
C GLU A 70 17.79 5.89 31.17
N VAL A 71 18.30 5.07 32.09
CA VAL A 71 19.17 3.93 31.77
C VAL A 71 18.39 2.62 31.95
N CYS A 72 18.53 1.69 30.99
CA CYS A 72 18.00 0.34 31.15
C CYS A 72 18.71 -0.37 32.33
N GLU A 73 17.93 -0.91 33.27
CA GLU A 73 18.47 -1.63 34.43
C GLU A 73 19.13 -2.97 34.04
N TYR A 74 18.80 -3.50 32.87
CA TYR A 74 19.33 -4.76 32.35
C TYR A 74 20.46 -4.50 31.34
N ALA A 75 21.59 -5.16 31.55
CA ALA A 75 22.70 -5.16 30.60
C ALA A 75 22.51 -6.29 29.59
N TYR A 76 22.01 -5.96 28.40
CA TYR A 76 21.87 -6.90 27.29
C TYR A 76 23.17 -7.04 26.49
N GLU A 77 23.45 -8.25 26.00
CA GLU A 77 24.49 -8.46 25.01
C GLU A 77 24.09 -7.91 23.64
N ARG A 78 25.09 -7.57 22.80
CA ARG A 78 24.82 -7.07 21.43
C ARG A 78 23.99 -8.04 20.58
N SER A 79 24.16 -9.33 20.83
CA SER A 79 23.39 -10.44 20.23
C SER A 79 21.91 -10.38 20.59
N GLU A 80 21.57 -9.90 21.79
CA GLU A 80 20.20 -9.88 22.35
C GLU A 80 19.44 -8.61 21.98
N ILE A 81 20.16 -7.49 21.75
CA ILE A 81 19.56 -6.16 21.51
C ILE A 81 18.48 -6.21 20.42
N LYS A 82 18.71 -6.94 19.32
CA LYS A 82 17.74 -7.02 18.22
C LYS A 82 16.42 -7.64 18.70
N THR A 83 16.49 -8.76 19.40
CA THR A 83 15.32 -9.48 19.91
C THR A 83 14.55 -8.64 20.93
N VAL A 84 15.26 -7.98 21.85
CA VAL A 84 14.64 -7.11 22.86
C VAL A 84 13.96 -5.90 22.23
N LEU A 85 14.63 -5.25 21.28
CA LEU A 85 14.07 -4.11 20.54
C LEU A 85 12.82 -4.51 19.74
N GLU A 86 12.84 -5.66 19.06
CA GLU A 86 11.68 -6.14 18.30
C GLU A 86 10.51 -6.58 19.21
N ALA A 87 10.79 -6.88 20.48
CA ALA A 87 9.79 -7.16 21.50
C ALA A 87 9.23 -5.90 22.19
N ASP A 88 9.86 -4.73 22.03
CA ASP A 88 9.39 -3.49 22.65
C ASP A 88 8.03 -3.06 22.09
N ILE A 89 7.11 -2.69 22.99
CA ILE A 89 5.71 -2.39 22.65
C ILE A 89 5.60 -1.16 21.74
N GLU A 90 6.44 -0.14 21.95
CA GLU A 90 6.40 1.09 21.17
C GLU A 90 6.99 0.88 19.77
N TYR A 91 8.07 0.10 19.71
CA TYR A 91 8.63 -0.39 18.45
C TYR A 91 7.60 -1.21 17.68
N GLN A 92 6.96 -2.21 18.31
CA GLN A 92 5.96 -3.06 17.67
C GLN A 92 4.74 -2.29 17.16
N ARG A 93 4.26 -1.29 17.91
CA ARG A 93 3.18 -0.40 17.47
C ARG A 93 3.58 0.41 16.23
N SER A 94 4.77 1.00 16.25
CA SER A 94 5.27 1.79 15.13
C SER A 94 5.54 0.92 13.90
N PHE A 95 6.10 -0.27 14.11
CA PHE A 95 6.35 -1.27 13.06
C PHE A 95 5.04 -1.73 12.42
N SER A 96 4.06 -2.09 13.24
CA SER A 96 2.72 -2.47 12.76
C SER A 96 2.07 -1.36 11.94
N SER A 97 2.25 -0.08 12.32
CA SER A 97 1.76 1.05 11.53
C SER A 97 2.43 1.15 10.16
N VAL A 98 3.72 0.86 10.05
CA VAL A 98 4.44 0.81 8.77
C VAL A 98 3.91 -0.33 7.91
N GLU A 99 3.81 -1.53 8.47
CA GLU A 99 3.36 -2.72 7.74
C GLU A 99 1.92 -2.57 7.22
N LEU A 100 0.99 -2.07 8.04
CA LEU A 100 -0.38 -1.84 7.62
C LEU A 100 -0.49 -0.78 6.51
N ALA A 101 0.32 0.28 6.58
CA ALA A 101 0.39 1.26 5.51
C ALA A 101 1.02 0.66 4.23
N GLY A 102 2.00 -0.23 4.38
CA GLY A 102 2.64 -0.97 3.28
C GLY A 102 1.66 -1.87 2.53
N ILE A 103 0.84 -2.65 3.25
CA ILE A 103 -0.20 -3.49 2.66
C ILE A 103 -1.17 -2.65 1.80
N ARG A 104 -1.59 -1.48 2.30
CA ARG A 104 -2.46 -0.57 1.53
C ARG A 104 -1.76 -0.02 0.29
N LEU A 105 -0.47 0.29 0.40
CA LEU A 105 0.32 0.80 -0.71
C LEU A 105 0.42 -0.23 -1.84
N ASP A 106 0.65 -1.50 -1.48
CA ASP A 106 0.73 -2.61 -2.42
C ASP A 106 -0.62 -2.86 -3.11
N ILE A 107 -1.73 -2.79 -2.37
CA ILE A 107 -3.07 -2.88 -2.97
C ILE A 107 -3.28 -1.77 -4.02
N CYS A 108 -2.94 -0.52 -3.69
CA CYS A 108 -3.07 0.58 -4.66
C CYS A 108 -2.18 0.38 -5.89
N LYS A 109 -0.98 -0.20 -5.72
CA LYS A 109 -0.09 -0.51 -6.84
C LYS A 109 -0.68 -1.61 -7.73
N SER A 110 -1.16 -2.71 -7.13
CA SER A 110 -1.83 -3.79 -7.86
C SER A 110 -3.11 -3.31 -8.56
N ALA A 111 -3.85 -2.37 -7.95
CA ALA A 111 -5.02 -1.76 -8.57
C ALA A 111 -4.66 -0.99 -9.84
N LEU A 112 -3.58 -0.20 -9.83
CA LEU A 112 -3.10 0.53 -11.01
C LEU A 112 -2.75 -0.44 -12.14
N ASP A 113 -2.09 -1.56 -11.83
CA ASP A 113 -1.76 -2.60 -12.81
C ASP A 113 -3.02 -3.30 -13.35
N ALA A 114 -3.99 -3.59 -12.47
CA ALA A 114 -5.27 -4.18 -12.86
C ALA A 114 -6.09 -3.26 -13.77
N ILE A 115 -6.14 -1.96 -13.49
CA ILE A 115 -6.84 -0.97 -14.32
C ILE A 115 -6.12 -0.77 -15.67
N LYS A 116 -4.79 -0.84 -15.68
CA LYS A 116 -4.03 -0.85 -16.93
C LYS A 116 -4.37 -2.09 -17.76
N SER A 117 -4.42 -3.27 -17.14
CA SER A 117 -4.84 -4.52 -17.77
C SER A 117 -6.27 -4.44 -18.31
N ARG A 118 -7.20 -3.91 -17.51
CA ARG A 118 -8.61 -3.66 -17.89
C ARG A 118 -8.72 -2.84 -19.18
N GLY A 119 -7.89 -1.80 -19.35
CA GLY A 119 -7.85 -1.00 -20.57
C GLY A 119 -7.50 -1.83 -21.82
N PHE A 120 -6.56 -2.77 -21.71
CA PHE A 120 -6.25 -3.71 -22.79
C PHE A 120 -7.40 -4.69 -23.05
N SER A 121 -8.03 -5.21 -22.00
CA SER A 121 -9.20 -6.10 -22.13
C SER A 121 -10.36 -5.43 -22.86
N ILE A 122 -10.65 -4.17 -22.55
CA ILE A 122 -11.70 -3.38 -23.24
C ILE A 122 -11.36 -3.21 -24.72
N LYS A 123 -10.10 -2.84 -25.03
CA LYS A 123 -9.66 -2.74 -26.42
C LYS A 123 -9.85 -4.05 -27.18
N ASN A 124 -9.39 -5.17 -26.60
CA ASN A 124 -9.54 -6.49 -27.22
C ASN A 124 -11.01 -6.85 -27.47
N ALA A 125 -11.92 -6.50 -26.54
CA ALA A 125 -13.35 -6.73 -26.72
C ALA A 125 -13.93 -5.90 -27.88
N ILE A 126 -13.47 -4.66 -28.07
CA ILE A 126 -13.85 -3.82 -29.22
C ILE A 126 -13.32 -4.44 -30.52
N ASP A 127 -12.06 -4.86 -30.53
CA ASP A 127 -11.42 -5.48 -31.70
C ASP A 127 -12.16 -6.78 -32.12
N MET A 128 -12.55 -7.62 -31.16
CA MET A 128 -13.36 -8.82 -31.44
C MET A 128 -14.72 -8.49 -32.06
N ARG A 129 -15.39 -7.43 -31.61
CA ARG A 129 -16.67 -6.99 -32.21
C ARG A 129 -16.50 -6.49 -33.64
N MET A 130 -15.40 -5.81 -33.93
CA MET A 130 -15.10 -5.38 -35.29
C MET A 130 -14.91 -6.60 -36.21
N LEU A 131 -14.16 -7.60 -35.74
CA LEU A 131 -13.92 -8.84 -36.47
C LEU A 131 -15.23 -9.62 -36.73
N GLU A 132 -16.11 -9.74 -35.72
CA GLU A 132 -17.43 -10.38 -35.88
C GLU A 132 -18.32 -9.64 -36.88
N SER A 133 -18.16 -8.31 -37.02
CA SER A 133 -18.92 -7.50 -37.98
C SER A 133 -18.41 -7.60 -39.42
N GLY A 134 -17.38 -8.42 -39.67
CA GLY A 134 -16.77 -8.61 -40.99
C GLY A 134 -15.83 -7.48 -41.40
N LYS A 135 -15.31 -6.71 -40.43
CA LYS A 135 -14.29 -5.68 -40.62
C LYS A 135 -12.96 -6.10 -40.01
#